data_AF-A0A0R2XU46-F1
#
_entry.id   AF-A0A0R2XU46-F1
#
_cell.length_a   1.000
_cell.length_b   1.000
_cell.length_c   1.000
_cell.angle_alpha   90.00
_cell.angle_beta   90.00
_cell.angle_gamma   90.00
#
_symmetry.space_group_name_H-M   'P 1'
#
loop_
_entity.id
_entity.type
_entity.pdbx_description
1 polymer ?
#
loop_
_entity_poly.entity_id
_entity_poly.type
_entity_poly.pdbx_seq_one_letter_code
_entity_poly.pdbx_strand_id
1 'polypeptide(L)'
;MDKLKNLLLPLALIFGAIAVFESGARYGASNMRAHAIASELQLPLGIYISGNSSMAAQTKAQWTAIIDQGIAAGAIHRQLWYLNKDAKAQLDKVLTVALSARGDGTAKHYELIANSEEKPRGLSDTMLNEIQRAINSAKVELIDNAPKQGAVEQVKGAE
;
A
#
# COMPACT_ATOMS: atom_id res chain seq x y z
N MET A 1 3.97 39.61 -33.02
CA MET A 1 4.21 38.27 -32.40
C MET A 1 4.91 38.39 -31.04
N ASP A 2 5.69 39.44 -30.79
CA ASP A 2 6.47 39.59 -29.55
C ASP A 2 5.63 39.84 -28.30
N LYS A 3 4.49 40.53 -28.42
CA LYS A 3 3.55 40.73 -27.29
C LYS A 3 2.96 39.41 -26.75
N LEU A 4 2.71 38.44 -27.64
CA LEU A 4 2.15 37.13 -27.29
C LEU A 4 3.23 36.24 -26.66
N LYS A 5 4.46 36.24 -27.21
CA LYS A 5 5.62 35.59 -26.59
C LYS A 5 5.96 36.17 -25.20
N ASN A 6 5.91 37.50 -25.06
CA ASN A 6 6.18 38.17 -23.78
C ASN A 6 5.10 37.92 -22.72
N LEU A 7 3.89 37.51 -23.12
CA LEU A 7 2.83 37.11 -22.19
C LEU A 7 2.92 35.61 -21.83
N LEU A 8 3.35 34.76 -22.77
CA LEU A 8 3.48 33.32 -22.57
C LEU A 8 4.60 32.96 -21.59
N LEU A 9 5.72 33.69 -21.61
CA LEU A 9 6.86 33.43 -20.72
C LEU A 9 6.51 33.58 -19.22
N PRO A 10 5.90 34.69 -18.75
CA PRO A 10 5.50 34.81 -17.34
C PRO A 10 4.38 33.82 -16.97
N LEU A 11 3.47 33.53 -17.90
CA LEU A 11 2.40 32.55 -17.67
C LEU A 11 2.96 31.14 -17.49
N ALA A 12 3.93 30.74 -18.31
CA ALA A 12 4.65 29.47 -18.19
C ALA A 12 5.42 29.38 -16.87
N LEU A 13 6.01 30.49 -16.40
CA LEU A 13 6.67 30.56 -15.09
C LEU A 13 5.68 30.34 -13.94
N ILE A 14 4.50 30.96 -13.99
CA ILE A 14 3.46 30.79 -12.96
C ILE A 14 2.94 29.34 -12.96
N PHE A 15 2.61 28.79 -14.14
CA PHE A 15 2.17 27.40 -14.24
C PHE A 15 3.26 26.41 -13.81
N GLY A 16 4.52 26.67 -14.15
CA GLY A 16 5.66 25.89 -13.69
C GLY A 16 5.80 25.91 -12.17
N ALA A 17 5.69 27.08 -11.54
CA ALA A 17 5.75 27.21 -10.09
C ALA A 17 4.60 26.48 -9.38
N ILE A 18 3.37 26.60 -9.90
CA ILE A 18 2.20 25.87 -9.36
C ILE A 18 2.40 24.36 -9.49
N ALA A 19 2.85 23.89 -10.66
CA ALA A 19 3.07 22.48 -10.91
C ALA A 19 4.14 21.89 -9.97
N VAL A 20 5.24 22.61 -9.71
CA VAL A 20 6.29 22.17 -8.78
C VAL A 20 5.77 22.12 -7.35
N PHE A 21 5.03 23.15 -6.91
CA PHE A 21 4.48 23.19 -5.55
C PHE A 21 3.47 22.07 -5.31
N GLU A 22 2.51 21.89 -6.23
CA GLU A 22 1.48 20.88 -6.10
C GLU A 22 2.05 19.46 -6.20
N SER A 23 3.00 19.23 -7.11
CA SER A 23 3.69 17.94 -7.22
C SER A 23 4.52 17.65 -5.98
N GLY A 24 5.25 18.65 -5.44
CA GLY A 24 6.03 18.51 -4.22
C GLY A 24 5.17 18.22 -2.98
N ALA A 25 4.05 18.92 -2.81
CA ALA A 25 3.12 18.70 -1.71
C ALA A 25 2.45 17.32 -1.79
N ARG A 26 1.98 16.91 -2.97
CA ARG A 26 1.38 15.58 -3.19
C ARG A 26 2.40 14.45 -2.98
N TYR A 27 3.65 14.67 -3.40
CA TYR A 27 4.75 13.74 -3.19
C TYR A 27 5.05 13.57 -1.69
N GLY A 28 5.23 14.68 -0.96
CA GLY A 28 5.45 14.64 0.49
C GLY A 28 4.30 13.95 1.24
N ALA A 29 3.06 14.32 0.94
CA ALA A 29 1.87 13.73 1.57
C ALA A 29 1.76 12.22 1.31
N SER A 30 2.05 11.78 0.09
CA SER A 30 1.95 10.35 -0.26
C SER A 30 3.04 9.52 0.40
N ASN A 31 4.26 10.05 0.52
CA ASN A 31 5.34 9.37 1.24
C ASN A 31 5.05 9.28 2.75
N MET A 32 4.57 10.38 3.37
CA MET A 32 4.16 10.37 4.77
C MET A 32 3.00 9.39 5.01
N ARG A 33 2.04 9.31 4.10
CA ARG A 33 0.94 8.35 4.19
C ARG A 33 1.41 6.89 4.11
N ALA A 34 2.42 6.58 3.30
CA ALA A 34 3.00 5.24 3.28
C ALA A 34 3.64 4.87 4.62
N HIS A 35 4.38 5.80 5.25
CA HIS A 35 4.93 5.60 6.59
C HIS A 35 3.86 5.48 7.67
N ALA A 36 2.78 6.27 7.58
CA ALA A 36 1.65 6.22 8.49
C ALA A 36 0.95 4.86 8.42
N ILE A 37 0.58 4.40 7.21
CA ILE A 37 -0.03 3.08 7.01
C ILE A 37 0.89 1.97 7.57
N ALA A 38 2.19 2.04 7.27
CA ALA A 38 3.14 1.06 7.80
C ALA A 38 3.19 1.07 9.34
N SER A 39 3.16 2.24 9.97
CA SER A 39 3.19 2.37 11.44
C SER A 39 1.88 1.92 12.08
N GLU A 40 0.74 2.29 11.48
CA GLU A 40 -0.60 1.91 11.94
C GLU A 40 -0.82 0.39 11.89
N LEU A 41 -0.20 -0.30 10.92
CA LEU A 41 -0.36 -1.75 10.77
C LEU A 41 0.49 -2.56 11.75
N GLN A 42 1.60 -2.02 12.26
CA GLN A 42 2.55 -2.76 13.09
C GLN A 42 1.94 -3.27 14.40
N LEU A 43 1.21 -2.41 15.12
CA LEU A 43 0.64 -2.77 16.43
C LEU A 43 -0.46 -3.83 16.30
N PRO A 44 -1.51 -3.65 15.45
CA PRO A 44 -2.52 -4.67 15.22
C PRO A 44 -1.91 -6.01 14.79
N LEU A 45 -0.91 -5.98 13.91
CA LEU A 45 -0.25 -7.18 13.42
C LEU A 45 0.53 -7.89 14.54
N GLY A 46 1.25 -7.14 15.36
CA GLY A 46 1.97 -7.69 16.52
C GLY A 46 1.04 -8.36 17.52
N ILE A 47 -0.10 -7.73 17.84
CA ILE A 47 -1.14 -8.29 18.72
C ILE A 47 -1.73 -9.57 18.11
N TYR A 48 -2.06 -9.54 16.82
CA TYR A 48 -2.63 -10.69 16.14
C TYR A 48 -1.64 -11.85 16.10
N ILE A 49 -0.38 -11.64 15.70
CA ILE A 49 0.62 -12.72 15.61
C ILE A 49 0.93 -13.32 16.99
N SER A 50 1.11 -12.49 18.02
CA SER A 50 1.45 -12.96 19.37
C SER A 50 0.28 -13.61 20.11
N GLY A 51 -0.94 -13.14 19.89
CA GLY A 51 -2.14 -13.58 20.61
C GLY A 51 -3.05 -14.54 19.85
N ASN A 52 -2.78 -14.87 18.59
CA ASN A 52 -3.76 -15.54 17.70
C ASN A 52 -4.36 -16.84 18.25
N SER A 53 -3.57 -17.58 19.04
CA SER A 53 -3.90 -18.90 19.58
C SER A 53 -4.69 -18.84 20.90
N SER A 54 -4.57 -17.76 21.66
CA SER A 54 -5.19 -17.59 22.98
C SER A 54 -6.32 -16.55 23.02
N MET A 55 -6.49 -15.81 21.92
CA MET A 55 -7.45 -14.72 21.82
C MET A 55 -8.89 -15.22 21.61
N ALA A 56 -9.83 -14.61 22.31
CA ALA A 56 -11.26 -14.87 22.13
C ALA A 56 -11.70 -14.55 20.68
N ALA A 57 -12.65 -15.33 20.16
CA ALA A 57 -13.09 -15.26 18.76
C ALA A 57 -13.53 -13.85 18.34
N GLN A 58 -14.26 -13.13 19.20
CA GLN A 58 -14.72 -11.77 18.93
C GLN A 58 -13.56 -10.77 18.79
N THR A 59 -12.61 -10.81 19.71
CA THR A 59 -11.41 -9.94 19.68
C THR A 59 -10.55 -10.27 18.46
N LYS A 60 -10.42 -11.55 18.12
CA LYS A 60 -9.71 -12.01 16.92
C LYS A 60 -10.36 -11.49 15.63
N ALA A 61 -11.69 -11.48 15.56
CA ALA A 61 -12.44 -10.92 14.44
C ALA A 61 -12.24 -9.40 14.31
N GLN A 62 -12.19 -8.68 15.42
CA GLN A 62 -11.91 -7.23 15.41
C GLN A 62 -10.52 -6.92 14.88
N TRP A 63 -9.48 -7.58 15.38
CA TRP A 63 -8.11 -7.38 14.89
C TRP A 63 -7.94 -7.81 13.45
N THR A 64 -8.59 -8.91 13.06
CA THR A 64 -8.70 -9.36 11.67
C THR A 64 -9.21 -8.25 10.76
N ALA A 65 -10.33 -7.60 11.11
CA ALA A 65 -10.92 -6.56 10.29
C ALA A 65 -9.99 -5.33 10.15
N ILE A 66 -9.33 -4.94 11.25
CA ILE A 66 -8.35 -3.83 11.25
C ILE A 66 -7.16 -4.16 10.34
N ILE A 67 -6.63 -5.38 10.44
CA ILE A 67 -5.49 -5.82 9.61
C ILE A 67 -5.90 -5.91 8.14
N ASP A 68 -7.07 -6.47 7.83
CA ASP A 68 -7.57 -6.60 6.47
C ASP A 68 -7.72 -5.22 5.80
N GLN A 69 -8.28 -4.25 6.52
CA GLN A 69 -8.39 -2.86 6.05
C GLN A 69 -7.02 -2.22 5.83
N GLY A 70 -6.08 -2.45 6.74
CA GLY A 70 -4.73 -1.90 6.63
C GLY A 70 -3.91 -2.53 5.50
N ILE A 71 -4.08 -3.84 5.23
CA ILE A 71 -3.52 -4.52 4.07
C ILE A 71 -4.10 -3.94 2.78
N ALA A 72 -5.42 -3.75 2.70
CA ALA A 72 -6.05 -3.15 1.52
C ALA A 72 -5.57 -1.71 1.27
N ALA A 73 -5.53 -0.88 2.31
CA ALA A 73 -5.05 0.50 2.22
C ALA A 73 -3.58 0.55 1.79
N GLY A 74 -2.72 -0.28 2.39
CA GLY A 74 -1.31 -0.36 2.03
C GLY A 74 -1.10 -0.88 0.60
N ALA A 75 -1.84 -1.91 0.19
CA ALA A 75 -1.75 -2.48 -1.15
C ALA A 75 -2.13 -1.46 -2.23
N ILE A 76 -3.23 -0.72 -2.05
CA ILE A 76 -3.61 0.36 -2.97
C ILE A 76 -2.53 1.45 -2.97
N HIS A 77 -2.12 1.91 -1.79
CA HIS A 77 -1.16 3.01 -1.69
C HIS A 77 0.20 2.66 -2.32
N ARG A 78 0.60 1.38 -2.26
CA ARG A 78 1.82 0.85 -2.89
C ARG A 78 1.80 0.95 -4.43
N GLN A 79 0.63 1.03 -5.06
CA GLN A 79 0.51 1.20 -6.52
C GLN A 79 0.84 2.62 -7.00
N LEU A 80 1.00 3.58 -6.08
CA LEU A 80 1.40 4.93 -6.45
C LEU A 80 2.83 4.95 -7.03
N TRP A 81 2.95 5.45 -8.26
CA TRP A 81 4.21 5.47 -9.01
C TRP A 81 5.28 6.40 -8.40
N TYR A 82 4.86 7.40 -7.62
CA TYR A 82 5.70 8.47 -7.08
C TYR A 82 6.01 8.30 -5.58
N LEU A 83 5.95 7.06 -5.07
CA LEU A 83 6.52 6.77 -3.75
C LEU A 83 8.04 6.77 -3.82
N ASN A 84 8.66 7.46 -2.87
CA ASN A 84 10.10 7.40 -2.69
C ASN A 84 10.51 5.98 -2.24
N LYS A 85 11.79 5.65 -2.44
CA LYS A 85 12.29 4.29 -2.20
C LYS A 85 12.14 3.87 -0.74
N ASP A 86 12.40 4.77 0.21
CA ASP A 86 12.40 4.45 1.65
C ASP A 86 10.99 4.24 2.19
N ALA A 87 10.04 5.09 1.81
CA ALA A 87 8.63 4.96 2.20
C ALA A 87 8.02 3.71 1.57
N LYS A 88 8.35 3.42 0.31
CA LYS A 88 7.95 2.16 -0.33
C LYS A 88 8.58 0.96 0.36
N ALA A 89 9.88 0.97 0.66
CA ALA A 89 10.55 -0.13 1.34
C ALA A 89 9.98 -0.38 2.75
N GLN A 90 9.67 0.68 3.49
CA GLN A 90 9.05 0.55 4.81
C GLN A 90 7.63 -0.01 4.74
N LEU A 91 6.83 0.45 3.76
CA LEU A 91 5.51 -0.09 3.49
C LEU A 91 5.58 -1.56 3.06
N ASP A 92 6.49 -1.89 2.13
CA ASP A 92 6.71 -3.25 1.62
C ASP A 92 7.12 -4.18 2.76
N LYS A 93 8.05 -3.77 3.63
CA LYS A 93 8.48 -4.56 4.79
C LYS A 93 7.29 -4.96 5.67
N VAL A 94 6.42 -4.01 6.01
CA VAL A 94 5.27 -4.27 6.87
C VAL A 94 4.19 -5.07 6.14
N LEU A 95 3.95 -4.77 4.87
CA LEU A 95 3.01 -5.52 4.02
C LEU A 95 3.46 -6.97 3.81
N THR A 96 4.75 -7.26 3.66
CA THR A 96 5.26 -8.63 3.57
C THR A 96 4.86 -9.43 4.80
N VAL A 97 5.03 -8.89 6.00
CA VAL A 97 4.65 -9.58 7.24
C VAL A 97 3.12 -9.73 7.33
N ALA A 98 2.37 -8.68 7.01
CA ALA A 98 0.91 -8.70 7.07
C ALA A 98 0.29 -9.68 6.06
N LEU A 99 0.78 -9.67 4.82
CA LEU A 99 0.36 -10.59 3.76
C LEU A 99 0.77 -12.03 4.06
N SER A 100 1.93 -12.26 4.67
CA SER A 100 2.33 -13.61 5.14
C SER A 100 1.39 -14.13 6.23
N ALA A 101 0.99 -13.26 7.16
CA ALA A 101 0.13 -13.65 8.28
C ALA A 101 -1.35 -13.80 7.88
N ARG A 102 -1.84 -12.99 6.93
CA ARG A 102 -3.27 -12.86 6.66
C ARG A 102 -3.67 -12.60 5.21
N GLY A 103 -2.74 -12.55 4.25
CA GLY A 103 -3.02 -12.18 2.86
C GLY A 103 -4.12 -13.00 2.18
N ASP A 104 -4.17 -14.32 2.39
CA ASP A 104 -5.25 -15.17 1.87
C ASP A 104 -6.60 -14.85 2.52
N GLY A 105 -6.60 -14.64 3.83
CA GLY A 105 -7.79 -14.27 4.59
C GLY A 105 -8.33 -12.92 4.15
N THR A 106 -7.46 -11.94 3.93
CA THR A 106 -7.83 -10.60 3.45
C THR A 106 -8.39 -10.66 2.03
N ALA A 107 -7.75 -11.40 1.12
CA ALA A 107 -8.26 -11.56 -0.25
C ALA A 107 -9.68 -12.16 -0.25
N LYS A 108 -9.89 -13.23 0.53
CA LYS A 108 -11.19 -13.87 0.68
C LYS A 108 -12.23 -12.95 1.33
N HIS A 109 -11.83 -12.12 2.30
CA HIS A 109 -12.74 -11.16 2.93
C HIS A 109 -13.29 -10.16 1.89
N TYR A 110 -12.41 -9.55 1.08
CA TYR A 110 -12.86 -8.61 0.04
C TYR A 110 -13.58 -9.29 -1.13
N GLU A 111 -13.31 -10.57 -1.41
CA GLU A 111 -14.11 -11.38 -2.32
C GLU A 111 -15.55 -11.59 -1.79
N LEU A 112 -15.70 -11.92 -0.51
CA LEU A 112 -17.01 -12.08 0.11
C LEU A 112 -17.81 -10.76 0.12
N ILE A 113 -17.15 -9.62 0.36
CA ILE A 113 -17.80 -8.30 0.29
C ILE A 113 -18.27 -8.02 -1.14
N ALA A 114 -17.44 -8.32 -2.15
CA ALA A 114 -17.81 -8.10 -3.56
C ALA A 114 -19.01 -8.94 -4.00
N ASN A 115 -19.14 -10.15 -3.46
CA ASN A 115 -20.24 -11.06 -3.75
C ASN A 115 -21.45 -10.90 -2.82
N SER A 116 -21.43 -9.95 -1.87
CA SER A 116 -22.54 -9.66 -0.96
C SER A 116 -23.63 -8.86 -1.67
N GLU A 117 -24.90 -9.19 -1.41
CA GLU A 117 -26.06 -8.40 -1.87
C GLU A 117 -26.07 -6.99 -1.27
N GLU A 118 -25.64 -6.87 -0.02
CA GLU A 118 -25.49 -5.60 0.67
C GLU A 118 -24.00 -5.25 0.78
N LYS A 119 -23.60 -4.21 0.05
CA LYS A 119 -22.24 -3.69 0.07
C LYS A 119 -22.09 -2.61 1.16
N PRO A 120 -20.98 -2.60 1.91
CA PRO A 120 -20.73 -1.54 2.87
C PRO A 120 -20.77 -0.16 2.21
N ARG A 121 -21.34 0.82 2.90
CA ARG A 121 -21.46 2.20 2.39
C ARG A 121 -20.10 2.73 1.94
N GLY A 122 -20.03 3.21 0.70
CA GLY A 122 -18.82 3.81 0.12
C GLY A 122 -17.90 2.84 -0.61
N LEU A 123 -18.20 1.54 -0.63
CA LEU A 123 -17.49 0.56 -1.47
C LEU A 123 -18.29 0.27 -2.74
N SER A 124 -17.85 0.88 -3.85
CA SER A 124 -18.33 0.54 -5.19
C SER A 124 -17.65 -0.73 -5.71
N ASP A 125 -18.25 -1.38 -6.69
CA ASP A 125 -17.66 -2.56 -7.35
C ASP A 125 -16.31 -2.26 -7.97
N THR A 126 -16.15 -1.06 -8.54
CA THR A 126 -14.87 -0.60 -9.08
C THR A 126 -13.80 -0.54 -7.98
N MET A 127 -14.14 0.00 -6.82
CA MET A 127 -13.21 0.11 -5.70
C MET A 127 -12.88 -1.26 -5.09
N LEU A 128 -13.85 -2.17 -5.02
CA LEU A 128 -13.62 -3.54 -4.56
C LEU A 128 -12.70 -4.31 -5.51
N ASN A 129 -12.90 -4.17 -6.82
CA ASN A 129 -12.01 -4.75 -7.82
C ASN A 129 -10.59 -4.17 -7.75
N GLU A 130 -10.46 -2.87 -7.47
CA GLU A 130 -9.16 -2.21 -7.26
C GLU A 130 -8.46 -2.77 -6.02
N ILE A 131 -9.17 -2.88 -4.89
CA ILE A 131 -8.64 -3.49 -3.66
C ILE A 131 -8.14 -4.91 -3.93
N GLN A 132 -8.97 -5.76 -4.54
CA GLN A 132 -8.59 -7.14 -4.84
C GLN A 132 -7.38 -7.22 -5.77
N ARG A 133 -7.34 -6.42 -6.83
CA ARG A 133 -6.20 -6.34 -7.74
C ARG A 133 -4.93 -5.90 -7.02
N ALA A 134 -5.04 -4.89 -6.16
CA ALA A 134 -3.92 -4.36 -5.40
C ALA A 134 -3.36 -5.41 -4.42
N ILE A 135 -4.23 -6.09 -3.68
CA ILE A 135 -3.82 -7.18 -2.76
C ILE A 135 -3.14 -8.29 -3.54
N ASN A 136 -3.72 -8.76 -4.65
CA ASN A 136 -3.15 -9.83 -5.45
C ASN A 136 -1.79 -9.44 -6.05
N SER A 137 -1.65 -8.21 -6.58
CA SER A 137 -0.36 -7.70 -7.06
C SER A 137 0.67 -7.67 -5.95
N ALA A 138 0.30 -7.16 -4.77
CA ALA A 138 1.20 -7.09 -3.62
C ALA A 138 1.62 -8.49 -3.13
N LYS A 139 0.71 -9.48 -3.12
CA LYS A 139 1.07 -10.88 -2.81
C LYS A 139 2.07 -11.44 -3.80
N VAL A 140 1.79 -11.29 -5.09
CA VAL A 140 2.68 -11.80 -6.14
C VAL A 140 4.06 -11.17 -6.03
N GLU A 141 4.14 -9.85 -5.83
CA GLU A 141 5.41 -9.13 -5.79
C GLU A 141 6.20 -9.30 -4.48
N LEU A 142 5.52 -9.35 -3.34
CA LEU A 142 6.15 -9.33 -2.02
C LEU A 142 6.23 -10.70 -1.34
N ILE A 143 5.46 -11.69 -1.80
CA ILE A 143 5.41 -13.04 -1.23
C ILE A 143 5.85 -14.06 -2.27
N ASP A 144 5.13 -14.18 -3.38
CA ASP A 144 5.33 -15.30 -4.33
C ASP A 144 6.64 -15.16 -5.12
N ASN A 145 6.97 -13.93 -5.54
CA ASN A 145 8.21 -13.59 -6.24
C ASN A 145 9.25 -12.94 -5.35
N ALA A 146 9.09 -13.01 -4.01
CA ALA A 146 10.06 -12.45 -3.10
C ALA A 146 11.44 -13.06 -3.38
N PRO A 147 12.52 -12.25 -3.53
CA PRO A 147 13.85 -12.80 -3.72
C PRO A 147 14.20 -13.65 -2.51
N LYS A 148 14.38 -14.97 -2.73
CA LYS A 148 14.82 -15.90 -1.69
C LYS A 148 16.15 -15.38 -1.14
N GLN A 149 16.21 -15.12 0.17
CA GLN A 149 17.36 -14.51 0.86
C GLN A 149 18.70 -15.28 0.74
N GLY A 150 18.80 -16.34 -0.09
CA GLY A 150 20.02 -17.11 -0.31
C GLY A 150 20.74 -16.90 -1.65
N ALA A 151 20.25 -16.07 -2.57
CA ALA A 151 20.84 -15.96 -3.91
C ALA A 151 21.97 -14.91 -4.05
N VAL A 152 22.24 -14.11 -3.02
CA VAL A 152 23.20 -12.99 -3.11
C VAL A 152 24.56 -13.29 -2.46
N GLU A 153 24.71 -14.37 -1.69
CA GLU A 153 26.00 -14.72 -1.05
C GLU A 153 26.86 -15.75 -1.79
N GLN A 154 26.36 -16.46 -2.80
CA GLN A 154 27.17 -17.49 -3.49
C GLN A 154 28.03 -16.99 -4.67
N VAL A 155 27.96 -15.73 -5.07
CA VAL A 155 28.72 -15.22 -6.25
C VAL A 155 30.01 -14.49 -5.86
N LYS A 156 30.36 -14.41 -4.57
CA LYS A 156 31.56 -13.66 -4.11
C LYS A 156 32.69 -14.50 -3.49
N GLY A 157 32.65 -15.82 -3.62
CA GLY A 157 33.61 -16.72 -2.95
C GLY A 157 34.31 -17.75 -3.83
N ALA A 158 34.38 -17.54 -5.15
CA ALA A 158 35.11 -18.44 -6.05
C ALA A 158 35.99 -17.62 -7.02
N GLU A 159 37.10 -17.12 -6.51
CA GLU A 159 38.33 -16.87 -7.26
C GLU A 159 39.51 -17.45 -6.48
#